data_AF-A0A3D3M3B5-F1
#
_entry.id   AF-A0A3D3M3B5-F1
#
_cell.length_a   1.000
_cell.length_b   1.000
_cell.length_c   1.000
_cell.angle_alpha   90.00
_cell.angle_beta   90.00
_cell.angle_gamma   90.00
#
_symmetry.space_group_name_H-M   'P 1'
#
loop_
_entity.id
_entity.type
_entity.pdbx_description
1 polymer ?
#
loop_
_entity_poly.entity_id
_entity_poly.type
_entity_poly.pdbx_seq_one_letter_code
_entity_poly.pdbx_strand_id
1 'polypeptide(L)'
;MNTFLAFYQQIGPALTLLVVLTFLLAGAVKGVIGLGLPTIAMGLLGLAMPPAQAAALLIVPSTLTNIWQLASGGHLRGLLKRLWPMLVMIFLGTLAGSVWLGISSGAWAAHALGAALLLYALVGLWLPPFSLNAGQERWLGPVCGGLTGLITAA
;
A
#
# COMPACT_ATOMS: atom_id res chain seq x y z
N MET A 1 10.95 14.77 -21.13
CA MET A 1 11.25 13.37 -20.73
C MET A 1 12.63 13.22 -20.06
N ASN A 2 13.16 14.26 -19.40
CA ASN A 2 14.46 14.21 -18.69
C ASN A 2 14.32 14.16 -17.16
N THR A 3 13.11 14.24 -16.62
CA THR A 3 12.85 14.42 -15.19
C THR A 3 13.15 13.18 -14.36
N PHE A 4 12.94 11.98 -14.91
CA PHE A 4 13.16 10.71 -14.20
C PHE A 4 14.64 10.41 -13.97
N LEU A 5 15.48 10.64 -14.99
CA LEU A 5 16.94 10.46 -14.89
C LEU A 5 17.58 11.58 -14.07
N ALA A 6 17.07 12.82 -14.18
CA ALA A 6 17.53 13.94 -13.35
C ALA A 6 17.22 13.73 -11.86
N PHE A 7 16.06 13.14 -11.52
CA PHE A 7 15.74 12.75 -10.14
C PHE A 7 16.79 11.76 -9.60
N TYR A 8 17.09 10.69 -10.33
CA TYR A 8 18.14 9.73 -9.93
C TYR A 8 19.55 10.32 -9.89
N GLN A 9 19.87 11.27 -10.78
CA GLN A 9 21.18 11.94 -10.82
C GLN A 9 21.37 12.99 -9.71
N GLN A 10 20.31 13.64 -9.22
CA GLN A 10 20.36 14.65 -8.15
C GLN A 10 20.20 14.09 -6.73
N ILE A 11 19.70 12.85 -6.60
CA ILE A 11 19.39 12.18 -5.33
C ILE A 11 20.62 11.93 -4.43
N GLY A 12 21.81 11.84 -5.03
CA GLY A 12 23.05 11.53 -4.33
C GLY A 12 23.19 10.03 -3.99
N PRO A 13 24.42 9.50 -3.96
CA PRO A 13 24.66 8.05 -3.81
C PRO A 13 24.05 7.45 -2.55
N ALA A 14 23.95 8.22 -1.46
CA ALA A 14 23.36 7.80 -0.20
C ALA A 14 21.87 7.46 -0.30
N LEU A 15 21.08 8.28 -1.01
CA LEU A 15 19.64 8.06 -1.13
C LEU A 15 19.32 6.97 -2.16
N THR A 16 20.13 6.81 -3.21
CA THR A 16 20.03 5.63 -4.09
C THR A 16 20.29 4.34 -3.32
N LEU A 17 21.33 4.33 -2.47
CA LEU A 17 21.63 3.18 -1.61
C LEU A 17 20.48 2.89 -0.63
N LEU A 18 19.91 3.93 -0.02
CA LEU A 18 18.73 3.80 0.85
C LEU A 18 17.55 3.15 0.10
N VAL A 19 17.25 3.61 -1.11
CA VAL A 19 16.16 3.05 -1.93
C VAL A 19 16.39 1.58 -2.22
N VAL A 20 17.59 1.22 -2.69
CA VAL A 20 17.93 -0.18 -3.01
C VAL A 20 17.84 -1.06 -1.78
N LEU A 21 18.45 -0.67 -0.66
CA LEU A 21 18.40 -1.44 0.59
C LEU A 21 16.97 -1.57 1.12
N THR A 22 16.18 -0.51 1.03
CA THR A 22 14.78 -0.51 1.44
C THR A 22 13.97 -1.51 0.63
N PHE A 23 14.11 -1.53 -0.70
CA PHE A 23 13.39 -2.48 -1.55
C PHE A 23 13.87 -3.92 -1.39
N LEU A 24 15.16 -4.15 -1.15
CA LEU A 24 15.68 -5.47 -0.84
C LEU A 24 15.10 -6.01 0.47
N LEU A 25 15.10 -5.19 1.53
CA LEU A 25 14.51 -5.56 2.81
C LEU A 25 13.00 -5.80 2.69
N ALA A 26 12.28 -4.83 2.10
CA ALA A 26 10.83 -4.92 1.92
C ALA A 26 10.43 -6.11 1.03
N GLY A 27 11.22 -6.41 -0.01
CA GLY A 27 11.06 -7.56 -0.89
C GLY A 27 11.30 -8.88 -0.17
N ALA A 28 12.36 -8.98 0.64
CA ALA A 28 12.65 -10.17 1.45
C ALA A 28 11.52 -10.46 2.44
N VAL A 29 11.04 -9.44 3.16
CA VAL A 29 9.91 -9.61 4.10
C VAL A 29 8.64 -9.99 3.37
N LYS A 30 8.34 -9.38 2.22
CA LYS A 30 7.22 -9.81 1.37
C LYS A 30 7.37 -11.24 0.89
N GLY A 31 8.58 -11.71 0.62
CA GLY A 31 8.85 -13.10 0.24
C GLY A 31 8.54 -14.09 1.37
N VAL A 32 8.82 -13.72 2.62
CA VAL A 32 8.58 -14.57 3.80
C VAL A 32 7.10 -14.53 4.24
N ILE A 33 6.50 -13.34 4.31
CA ILE A 33 5.16 -13.13 4.90
C ILE A 33 4.06 -13.07 3.81
N GLY A 34 4.42 -12.85 2.55
CA GLY A 34 3.49 -12.65 1.44
C GLY A 34 2.94 -11.22 1.33
N LEU A 35 3.07 -10.40 2.38
CA LEU A 35 2.60 -9.01 2.47
C LEU A 35 3.67 -8.09 3.09
N GLY A 36 3.48 -6.77 3.01
CA GLY A 36 4.27 -5.80 3.77
C GLY A 36 5.30 -4.96 3.00
N LEU A 37 5.49 -5.20 1.70
CA LEU A 37 6.41 -4.38 0.89
C LEU A 37 6.06 -2.88 0.94
N PRO A 38 4.80 -2.46 0.75
CA PRO A 38 4.44 -1.04 0.87
C PRO A 38 4.65 -0.50 2.29
N THR A 39 4.36 -1.29 3.33
CA THR A 39 4.48 -0.85 4.73
C THR A 39 5.92 -0.52 5.09
N ILE A 40 6.86 -1.42 4.77
CA ILE A 40 8.28 -1.22 5.07
C ILE A 40 8.86 -0.11 4.19
N ALA A 41 8.55 -0.12 2.90
CA ALA A 41 9.10 0.85 1.98
C ALA A 41 8.58 2.27 2.24
N MET A 42 7.29 2.45 2.50
CA MET A 42 6.74 3.75 2.88
C MET A 42 7.27 4.23 4.23
N GLY A 43 7.44 3.32 5.19
CA GLY A 43 7.99 3.66 6.50
C GLY A 43 9.43 4.14 6.44
N LEU A 44 10.26 3.54 5.59
CA LEU A 44 11.68 3.91 5.45
C LEU A 44 11.89 5.07 4.46
N LEU A 45 11.26 5.03 3.29
CA LEU A 45 11.41 6.09 2.29
C LEU A 45 10.71 7.38 2.72
N GLY A 46 9.59 7.29 3.44
CA GLY A 46 8.88 8.46 3.96
C GLY A 46 9.69 9.31 4.95
N LEU A 47 10.78 8.77 5.52
CA LEU A 47 11.74 9.53 6.34
C LEU A 47 12.68 10.40 5.50
N ALA A 48 12.93 10.02 4.25
CA ALA A 48 13.92 10.65 3.39
C ALA A 48 13.29 11.44 2.22
N MET A 49 12.04 11.15 1.86
CA MET A 49 11.35 11.81 0.76
C MET A 49 9.84 11.96 1.03
N PRO A 50 9.15 12.89 0.33
CA PRO A 50 7.70 13.03 0.43
C PRO A 50 6.96 11.72 0.14
N PRO A 51 5.84 11.42 0.84
CA PRO A 51 5.05 10.20 0.63
C PRO A 51 4.66 9.95 -0.83
N ALA A 52 4.35 11.00 -1.59
CA ALA A 52 4.02 10.88 -3.00
C ALA A 52 5.18 10.35 -3.86
N GLN A 53 6.43 10.70 -3.53
CA GLN A 53 7.61 10.21 -4.23
C GLN A 53 7.90 8.75 -3.86
N ALA A 54 7.79 8.41 -2.57
CA ALA A 54 7.90 7.02 -2.10
C ALA A 54 6.85 6.13 -2.78
N ALA A 55 5.60 6.60 -2.88
CA ALA A 55 4.52 5.95 -3.60
C ALA A 55 4.87 5.69 -5.06
N ALA A 56 5.38 6.72 -5.77
CA ALA A 56 5.75 6.60 -7.17
C ALA A 56 6.81 5.52 -7.40
N LEU A 57 7.84 5.44 -6.54
CA LEU A 57 8.87 4.40 -6.62
C LEU A 57 8.31 2.99 -6.36
N LEU A 58 7.29 2.89 -5.49
CA LEU A 58 6.67 1.62 -5.09
C LEU A 58 5.77 1.00 -6.14
N ILE A 59 5.15 1.81 -7.00
CA ILE A 59 4.14 1.35 -7.99
C ILE A 59 4.71 0.23 -8.86
N VAL A 60 5.88 0.43 -9.46
CA VAL A 60 6.48 -0.54 -10.39
C VAL A 60 6.80 -1.89 -9.72
N PRO A 61 7.64 -1.95 -8.67
CA PRO A 61 8.02 -3.22 -8.06
C PRO A 61 6.84 -3.93 -7.37
N SER A 62 5.94 -3.18 -6.71
CA SER A 62 4.76 -3.75 -6.06
C SER A 62 3.81 -4.39 -7.07
N THR A 63 3.52 -3.68 -8.16
CA THR A 63 2.64 -4.18 -9.22
C THR A 63 3.22 -5.42 -9.89
N LEU A 64 4.52 -5.39 -10.23
CA LEU A 64 5.18 -6.53 -10.87
C LEU A 64 5.12 -7.78 -9.99
N THR A 65 5.48 -7.65 -8.72
CA THR A 65 5.48 -8.78 -7.78
C THR A 65 4.07 -9.26 -7.46
N ASN A 66 3.07 -8.38 -7.36
CA ASN A 66 1.67 -8.75 -7.16
C ASN A 66 1.09 -9.50 -8.38
N ILE A 67 1.38 -9.04 -9.60
CA ILE A 67 0.95 -9.72 -10.84
C ILE A 67 1.61 -11.10 -10.93
N TRP A 68 2.90 -11.19 -10.62
CA TRP A 68 3.61 -12.47 -10.58
C TRP A 68 2.99 -13.45 -9.57
N GLN A 69 2.67 -12.98 -8.36
CA GLN A 69 1.97 -13.77 -7.34
C GLN A 69 0.57 -14.22 -7.82
N LEU A 70 -0.15 -13.35 -8.53
CA LEU A 70 -1.46 -13.67 -9.07
C LEU A 70 -1.40 -14.74 -10.16
N ALA A 71 -0.41 -14.64 -11.06
CA ALA A 71 -0.20 -15.57 -12.16
C ALA A 71 0.28 -16.94 -11.67
N SER A 72 1.18 -16.97 -10.68
CA SER A 72 1.70 -18.21 -10.10
C SER A 72 0.74 -18.86 -9.08
N GLY A 73 -0.17 -18.11 -8.50
CA GLY A 73 -0.99 -18.55 -7.37
C GLY A 73 -2.20 -19.43 -7.71
N GLY A 74 -2.69 -19.49 -8.96
CA GLY A 74 -3.76 -20.41 -9.40
C GLY A 74 -5.18 -20.21 -8.83
N HIS A 75 -5.36 -19.41 -7.77
CA HIS A 75 -6.64 -19.26 -7.05
C HIS A 75 -7.45 -18.00 -7.43
N LEU A 76 -7.08 -17.31 -8.51
CA LEU A 76 -7.65 -16.02 -8.91
C LEU A 76 -9.19 -16.00 -8.95
N ARG A 77 -9.79 -17.00 -9.60
CA ARG A 77 -11.26 -17.07 -9.75
C ARG A 77 -11.98 -17.19 -8.41
N GLY A 78 -11.40 -17.93 -7.45
CA GLY A 78 -11.96 -18.09 -6.11
C GLY A 78 -11.85 -16.78 -5.31
N LEU A 79 -10.69 -16.12 -5.37
CA LEU A 79 -10.47 -14.82 -4.72
C LEU A 79 -11.41 -13.75 -5.26
N LEU A 80 -11.59 -13.66 -6.59
CA LEU A 80 -12.51 -12.69 -7.18
C LEU A 80 -13.95 -12.91 -6.71
N LYS A 81 -14.46 -14.16 -6.72
CA LYS A 81 -15.82 -14.46 -6.23
C LYS A 81 -16.02 -14.13 -4.75
N ARG A 82 -14.97 -14.21 -3.94
CA ARG A 82 -15.03 -13.92 -2.51
C ARG A 82 -14.90 -12.42 -2.22
N LEU A 83 -13.98 -11.74 -2.91
CA LEU A 83 -13.58 -10.36 -2.63
C LEU A 83 -14.25 -9.31 -3.54
N TRP A 84 -15.06 -9.72 -4.54
CA TRP A 84 -15.74 -8.75 -5.42
C TRP A 84 -16.50 -7.64 -4.69
N PRO A 85 -17.21 -7.87 -3.56
CA PRO A 85 -17.97 -6.80 -2.91
C PRO A 85 -17.03 -5.75 -2.32
N MET A 86 -15.91 -6.20 -1.75
CA MET A 86 -14.86 -5.34 -1.23
C MET A 86 -14.20 -4.55 -2.36
N LEU A 87 -13.86 -5.19 -3.48
CA LEU A 87 -13.26 -4.52 -4.64
C LEU A 87 -14.18 -3.44 -5.25
N VAL A 88 -15.48 -3.73 -5.36
CA VAL A 88 -16.48 -2.75 -5.81
C VAL A 88 -16.55 -1.57 -4.85
N MET A 89 -16.57 -1.82 -3.54
CA MET A 89 -16.61 -0.73 -2.56
C MET A 89 -15.31 0.06 -2.48
N ILE A 90 -14.14 -0.56 -2.73
CA ILE A 90 -12.89 0.18 -2.91
C ILE A 90 -13.02 1.14 -4.08
N PHE A 91 -13.47 0.64 -5.23
CA PHE A 91 -13.63 1.47 -6.43
C PHE A 91 -14.59 2.64 -6.20
N LEU A 92 -15.77 2.37 -5.61
CA LEU A 92 -16.75 3.40 -5.29
C LEU A 92 -16.25 4.39 -4.22
N GLY A 93 -15.58 3.88 -3.18
CA GLY A 93 -14.99 4.68 -2.12
C GLY A 93 -13.87 5.59 -2.64
N THR A 94 -13.00 5.08 -3.51
CA THR A 94 -11.96 5.89 -4.15
C THR A 94 -12.58 6.96 -5.04
N LEU A 95 -13.57 6.62 -5.87
CA LEU A 95 -14.24 7.62 -6.73
C LEU A 95 -14.93 8.71 -5.90
N ALA A 96 -15.69 8.32 -4.88
CA ALA A 96 -16.37 9.26 -4.00
C ALA A 96 -15.36 10.14 -3.23
N GLY A 97 -14.31 9.53 -2.70
CA GLY A 97 -13.24 10.24 -1.99
C GLY A 97 -12.51 11.22 -2.89
N SER A 98 -12.18 10.85 -4.13
CA SER A 98 -11.47 11.72 -5.07
C SER A 98 -12.31 12.94 -5.47
N VAL A 99 -13.64 12.78 -5.56
CA VAL A 99 -14.57 13.88 -5.85
C VAL A 99 -14.74 14.80 -4.63
N TRP A 100 -14.81 14.24 -3.42
CA TRP A 100 -15.09 15.01 -2.19
C TRP A 100 -13.86 15.66 -1.55
N LEU A 101 -12.74 14.95 -1.48
CA LEU A 101 -11.55 15.38 -0.73
C LEU A 101 -10.62 16.25 -1.59
N GLY A 102 -10.70 16.13 -2.92
CA GLY A 102 -9.79 16.78 -3.85
C GLY A 102 -8.37 16.24 -3.75
N ILE A 103 -7.56 16.44 -4.79
CA ILE A 103 -6.16 15.98 -4.80
C ILE A 103 -5.32 17.00 -4.02
N SER A 104 -5.25 16.86 -2.69
CA SER A 104 -4.39 17.71 -1.87
C SER A 104 -3.39 16.87 -1.07
N SER A 105 -2.19 16.67 -1.63
CA SER A 105 -1.05 16.12 -0.90
C SER A 105 -0.46 17.19 0.02
N GLY A 106 -1.22 17.59 1.03
CA GLY A 106 -0.78 18.57 2.02
C GLY A 106 0.33 18.03 2.93
N ALA A 107 0.98 18.92 3.67
CA ALA A 107 2.00 18.58 4.67
C ALA A 107 1.51 17.58 5.75
N TRP A 108 0.19 17.44 5.90
CA TRP A 108 -0.45 16.49 6.79
C TRP A 108 -0.36 15.02 6.33
N ALA A 109 -0.13 14.76 5.04
CA ALA A 109 -0.09 13.39 4.50
C ALA A 109 1.01 12.53 5.14
N ALA A 110 2.18 13.13 5.43
CA ALA A 110 3.27 12.43 6.12
C ALA A 110 2.90 12.06 7.56
N HIS A 111 2.24 12.96 8.28
CA HIS A 111 1.77 12.73 9.65
C HIS A 111 0.68 11.65 9.71
N ALA A 112 -0.28 11.70 8.78
CA ALA A 112 -1.33 10.70 8.66
C ALA A 112 -0.78 9.32 8.32
N LEU A 113 0.16 9.24 7.37
CA LEU A 113 0.85 8.01 7.02
C LEU A 113 1.63 7.44 8.22
N GLY A 114 2.38 8.28 8.94
CA GLY A 114 3.11 7.88 10.13
C GLY A 114 2.20 7.32 11.23
N ALA A 115 1.08 7.99 11.51
CA ALA A 115 0.08 7.52 12.47
C ALA A 115 -0.54 6.18 12.04
N ALA A 116 -0.87 6.02 10.76
CA ALA A 116 -1.39 4.77 10.22
C ALA A 116 -0.39 3.61 10.34
N LEU A 117 0.89 3.85 10.05
CA LEU A 117 1.96 2.86 10.19
C LEU A 117 2.20 2.47 11.65
N LEU A 118 2.18 3.44 12.58
CA LEU A 118 2.30 3.17 14.01
C LEU A 118 1.12 2.32 14.51
N LEU A 119 -0.11 2.69 14.15
CA LEU A 119 -1.29 1.91 14.51
C LEU A 119 -1.20 0.48 13.95
N TYR A 120 -0.79 0.33 12.68
CA TYR A 120 -0.59 -0.97 12.05
C TYR A 120 0.44 -1.81 12.80
N ALA A 121 1.58 -1.22 13.19
CA ALA A 121 2.63 -1.91 13.93
C ALA A 121 2.18 -2.35 15.33
N LEU A 122 1.46 -1.48 16.06
CA LEU A 122 0.92 -1.79 17.39
C LEU A 122 -0.13 -2.91 17.33
N VAL A 123 -1.03 -2.85 16.35
CA VAL A 123 -2.03 -3.90 16.12
C VAL A 123 -1.32 -5.21 15.78
N GLY A 124 -0.34 -5.22 14.87
CA GLY A 124 0.39 -6.43 14.50
C GLY A 124 1.22 -7.04 15.64
N LEU A 125 1.62 -6.24 16.63
CA LEU A 125 2.40 -6.70 17.78
C LEU A 125 1.51 -7.25 18.91
N TRP A 126 0.34 -6.66 19.15
CA TRP A 126 -0.48 -6.94 20.34
C TRP A 126 -1.78 -7.68 20.07
N LEU A 127 -2.37 -7.58 18.88
CA LEU A 127 -3.65 -8.24 18.61
C LEU A 127 -3.43 -9.70 18.17
N PRO A 128 -4.15 -10.66 18.79
CA PRO A 128 -4.15 -12.04 18.32
C PRO A 128 -4.79 -12.14 16.92
N PRO A 129 -4.48 -13.20 16.14
CA PRO A 129 -5.05 -13.39 14.83
C PRO A 129 -6.58 -13.47 14.90
N PHE A 130 -7.26 -12.51 14.27
CA PHE A 130 -8.71 -12.49 14.17
C PHE A 130 -9.19 -13.47 13.09
N SER A 131 -9.99 -14.46 13.48
CA SER A 131 -10.72 -15.32 12.54
C SER A 131 -12.12 -14.77 12.31
N LEU A 132 -12.44 -14.37 11.08
CA LEU A 132 -13.79 -13.95 10.70
C LEU A 132 -14.60 -15.14 10.19
N ASN A 133 -15.86 -15.22 10.64
CA ASN A 133 -16.82 -16.19 10.10
C ASN A 133 -17.29 -15.74 8.71
N ALA A 134 -17.64 -16.68 7.83
CA ALA A 134 -18.08 -16.39 6.46
C ALA A 134 -19.28 -15.42 6.37
N GLY A 135 -20.17 -15.42 7.38
CA GLY A 135 -21.29 -14.48 7.46
C GLY A 135 -20.86 -13.03 7.77
N GLN A 136 -19.81 -12.86 8.59
CA GLN A 136 -19.27 -11.54 8.94
C GLN A 136 -18.45 -10.96 7.78
N GLU A 137 -17.72 -11.81 7.06
CA GLU A 137 -16.94 -11.41 5.89
C GLU A 137 -17.81 -10.73 4.81
N ARG A 138 -19.06 -11.18 4.63
CA ARG A 138 -19.98 -10.63 3.63
C ARG A 138 -20.38 -9.17 3.90
N TRP A 139 -20.41 -8.75 5.17
CA TRP A 139 -20.74 -7.37 5.57
C TRP A 139 -19.50 -6.53 5.84
N LEU A 140 -18.50 -7.10 6.51
CA LEU A 140 -17.25 -6.40 6.81
C LEU A 140 -16.43 -6.13 5.55
N GLY A 141 -16.45 -7.03 4.56
CA GLY A 141 -15.73 -6.86 3.29
C GLY A 141 -16.08 -5.56 2.55
N PRO A 142 -17.37 -5.31 2.22
CA PRO A 142 -17.82 -4.05 1.64
C PRO A 142 -17.47 -2.81 2.47
N VAL A 143 -17.67 -2.86 3.80
CA VAL A 143 -17.40 -1.73 4.69
C VAL A 143 -15.91 -1.39 4.73
N CYS A 144 -15.06 -2.40 4.94
CA CYS A 144 -13.61 -2.25 4.89
C CYS A 144 -13.16 -1.78 3.51
N GLY A 145 -13.77 -2.28 2.43
CA GLY A 145 -13.50 -1.85 1.07
C GLY A 145 -13.80 -0.37 0.86
N GLY A 146 -14.98 0.10 1.28
CA GLY A 146 -15.38 1.50 1.16
C GLY A 146 -14.47 2.43 1.96
N LEU A 147 -14.17 2.08 3.20
CA LEU A 147 -13.22 2.83 4.04
C LEU A 147 -11.82 2.86 3.41
N THR A 148 -11.33 1.73 2.91
CA THR A 148 -10.03 1.65 2.23
C THR A 148 -10.01 2.55 0.99
N GLY A 149 -11.07 2.52 0.19
CA GLY A 149 -11.19 3.35 -1.01
C GLY A 149 -11.18 4.84 -0.67
N LEU A 150 -11.95 5.25 0.33
CA LEU A 150 -11.98 6.64 0.81
C LEU A 150 -10.62 7.11 1.32
N ILE A 151 -9.94 6.29 2.14
CA ILE A 151 -8.60 6.60 2.65
C ILE A 151 -7.58 6.69 1.50
N THR A 152 -7.70 5.83 0.49
CA THR A 152 -6.79 5.83 -0.68
C THR A 152 -6.94 7.09 -1.53
N ALA A 153 -8.11 7.70 -1.52
CA ALA A 153 -8.39 8.91 -2.29
C ALA A 153 -8.06 10.21 -1.56
N ALA A 154 -7.84 10.15 -0.24
CA ALA A 154 -7.42 11.26 0.61
C ALA A 154 -5.93 11.57 0.41
#